data_AF-A0A4U1J0V9-F1
#
_entry.id   AF-A0A4U1J0V9-F1
#
_cell.length_a   1.000
_cell.length_b   1.000
_cell.length_c   1.000
_cell.angle_alpha   90.00
_cell.angle_beta   90.00
_cell.angle_gamma   90.00
#
_symmetry.space_group_name_H-M   'P 1'
#
loop_
_entity.id
_entity.type
_entity.pdbx_description
1 polymer ?
#
loop_
_entity_poly.entity_id
_entity_poly.type
_entity_poly.pdbx_seq_one_letter_code
_entity_poly.pdbx_strand_id
1 'polypeptide(L)'
;MRRRWTWLCAATLSGAALAAGCGGADEDLGLSSGPGVGGGAGQGGAGQGGAAQGGAGQGGGGPTGPVDLRADVNRNGTIDFDDPTEDQGEDTWDAAHGAIFLANIDDDEDQCPAGGQNDAQLIGCNDAADTVVNGEEDLADLARIVAAPWPAAYADATGTITVSAPEQVRLFRKTAVGAFEFFDPATKLGQADLAAGVELAIEARDITRDTAVWDGFVDVSLTVTGTDPSGAPMPEEKDTVRLRVAPVLFRHHLHPARTIYAANVQGEASSTAFRNDLKAAMQTAGLAEPLYEYANSDQWTQDYFETAYTSMPGAGGKQHVMHVNVRSANHTGSLRSAGRIVFALRGKDVGALAQFDPQHSNGMDSLNSFGNLETVPPYTHDGKSYPNGRVLRGSTPTYYPDKSFDRMVSAQNAQPIINISTEWLLVGHVDETTTFVKANTPRGWALGLNDAGLAKSMLEEAKAAGHGSVRMFIGKYWWGNSPAEVTIDEVLNDPDVMNESASSAVEVAEQLEVLKQETGITDAEIIRIPFLHQPAQGYSVAYQPGTVNGIYLSDTVFGPPKPHGPNINGQDIFEAQLVEAFKPYGITVSFIENWNLYHRNDGEVHCGSNTTRVVPEANPWWEGAL
;
A
#
# COMPACT_ATOMS: atom_id res chain seq x y z
N MET A 1 -7.75 12.70 -31.02
CA MET A 1 -6.37 13.20 -31.24
C MET A 1 -6.34 14.72 -31.21
N ARG A 2 -6.23 15.33 -30.03
CA ARG A 2 -5.90 16.75 -29.88
C ARG A 2 -4.49 16.82 -29.29
N ARG A 3 -3.51 17.26 -30.09
CA ARG A 3 -2.14 17.50 -29.61
C ARG A 3 -2.16 18.72 -28.68
N ARG A 4 -2.02 18.50 -27.36
CA ARG A 4 -1.77 19.56 -26.37
C ARG A 4 -0.27 19.85 -26.34
N TRP A 5 0.11 21.10 -26.56
CA TRP A 5 1.49 21.56 -26.47
C TRP A 5 1.81 21.89 -25.00
N THR A 6 2.87 21.29 -24.47
CA THR A 6 3.40 21.51 -23.12
C THR A 6 4.21 22.80 -23.07
N TRP A 7 3.78 23.75 -22.21
CA TRP A 7 4.64 24.75 -21.57
C TRP A 7 4.06 25.05 -20.18
N LEU A 8 4.57 24.39 -19.13
CA LEU A 8 4.47 24.88 -17.76
C LEU A 8 5.79 25.57 -17.43
N CYS A 9 5.74 26.89 -17.24
CA CYS A 9 6.77 27.64 -16.54
C CYS A 9 6.08 28.48 -15.47
N ALA A 10 6.69 28.48 -14.29
CA ALA A 10 6.25 29.14 -13.07
C ALA A 10 5.75 30.58 -13.28
N ALA A 11 4.69 30.93 -12.57
CA ALA A 11 4.19 32.29 -12.51
C ALA A 11 5.19 33.22 -11.80
N THR A 12 5.94 33.98 -12.60
CA THR A 12 6.41 35.32 -12.23
C THR A 12 6.18 36.27 -13.41
N LEU A 13 5.60 37.44 -13.12
CA LEU A 13 5.21 38.52 -14.04
C LEU A 13 6.28 38.92 -15.09
N SER A 14 5.88 39.07 -16.37
CA SER A 14 6.00 40.28 -17.24
C SER A 14 6.16 40.01 -18.76
N GLY A 15 5.33 40.69 -19.57
CA GLY A 15 5.60 41.35 -20.87
C GLY A 15 6.28 40.66 -22.09
N ALA A 16 5.47 40.41 -23.13
CA ALA A 16 5.69 40.66 -24.58
C ALA A 16 6.73 39.88 -25.45
N ALA A 17 6.17 39.15 -26.44
CA ALA A 17 6.41 39.14 -27.89
C ALA A 17 7.58 38.36 -28.60
N LEU A 18 7.12 37.52 -29.56
CA LEU A 18 7.67 37.16 -30.90
C LEU A 18 8.62 35.93 -31.11
N ALA A 19 7.99 34.85 -31.57
CA ALA A 19 8.08 34.22 -32.91
C ALA A 19 9.25 33.30 -33.38
N ALA A 20 8.80 32.13 -33.85
CA ALA A 20 9.15 31.39 -35.09
C ALA A 20 10.22 30.28 -35.08
N GLY A 21 9.81 29.10 -35.57
CA GLY A 21 10.70 28.02 -35.99
C GLY A 21 9.96 26.69 -36.25
N CYS A 22 9.54 26.46 -37.50
CA CYS A 22 8.87 25.25 -37.99
C CYS A 22 9.84 24.08 -38.29
N GLY A 23 9.28 22.86 -38.34
CA GLY A 23 9.82 21.67 -39.02
C GLY A 23 9.91 20.47 -38.04
N GLY A 24 9.25 19.34 -38.20
CA GLY A 24 8.67 18.69 -39.37
C GLY A 24 9.48 17.43 -39.67
N ALA A 25 8.95 16.25 -39.33
CA ALA A 25 9.16 14.97 -40.03
C ALA A 25 8.35 13.88 -39.33
N ASP A 26 7.32 13.40 -40.05
CA ASP A 26 6.72 12.09 -39.89
C ASP A 26 7.72 11.01 -40.31
N GLU A 27 7.75 9.87 -39.62
CA GLU A 27 7.87 8.58 -40.30
C GLU A 27 6.89 7.59 -39.67
N ASP A 28 5.94 7.23 -40.53
CA ASP A 28 5.05 6.09 -40.50
C ASP A 28 5.87 4.78 -40.52
N LEU A 29 5.26 3.65 -40.11
CA LEU A 29 5.44 2.31 -40.69
C LEU A 29 4.86 1.22 -39.75
N GLY A 30 3.63 0.83 -40.07
CA GLY A 30 3.45 -0.47 -40.73
C GLY A 30 3.34 -1.71 -39.84
N LEU A 31 2.09 -2.09 -39.58
CA LEU A 31 1.61 -3.41 -39.18
C LEU A 31 1.98 -4.54 -40.18
N SER A 32 1.89 -5.78 -39.65
CA SER A 32 1.61 -7.08 -40.30
C SER A 32 2.73 -8.12 -40.12
N SER A 33 2.55 -9.44 -40.04
CA SER A 33 1.42 -10.34 -39.76
C SER A 33 1.95 -11.78 -39.78
N GLY A 34 1.65 -12.59 -38.73
CA GLY A 34 1.53 -14.07 -38.74
C GLY A 34 2.78 -14.94 -38.99
N PRO A 35 2.63 -16.29 -39.03
CA PRO A 35 1.81 -17.13 -38.14
C PRO A 35 2.49 -18.46 -37.71
N GLY A 36 1.90 -19.14 -36.72
CA GLY A 36 1.90 -20.61 -36.58
C GLY A 36 2.88 -21.22 -35.58
N VAL A 37 2.42 -22.13 -34.72
CA VAL A 37 2.56 -23.60 -34.80
C VAL A 37 1.87 -24.21 -33.56
N GLY A 38 1.12 -25.30 -33.76
CA GLY A 38 0.38 -26.02 -32.71
C GLY A 38 1.08 -27.25 -32.14
N GLY A 39 0.41 -27.85 -31.16
CA GLY A 39 0.69 -29.13 -30.49
C GLY A 39 0.24 -29.01 -29.03
N GLY A 40 -0.70 -29.77 -28.47
CA GLY A 40 -1.05 -31.17 -28.69
C GLY A 40 -0.98 -31.84 -27.32
N ALA A 41 -1.98 -31.60 -26.46
CA ALA A 41 -2.06 -32.14 -25.11
C ALA A 41 -2.89 -33.44 -25.08
N GLY A 42 -2.31 -34.50 -24.54
CA GLY A 42 -3.00 -35.74 -24.18
C GLY A 42 -2.62 -36.13 -22.76
N GLN A 43 -3.58 -36.02 -21.84
CA GLN A 43 -3.53 -36.61 -20.50
C GLN A 43 -4.79 -37.47 -20.29
N GLY A 44 -4.64 -38.55 -19.53
CA GLY A 44 -5.76 -39.38 -19.08
C GLY A 44 -5.30 -40.68 -18.43
N GLY A 45 -4.72 -40.58 -17.23
CA GLY A 45 -4.54 -41.71 -16.33
C GLY A 45 -5.70 -41.79 -15.33
N ALA A 46 -6.19 -43.00 -15.05
CA ALA A 46 -7.11 -43.31 -13.96
C ALA A 46 -6.73 -44.67 -13.34
N GLY A 47 -6.70 -44.74 -12.01
CA GLY A 47 -6.50 -45.95 -11.22
C GLY A 47 -6.16 -45.58 -9.77
N GLN A 48 -7.14 -45.38 -8.91
CA GLN A 48 -7.66 -46.36 -7.93
C GLN A 48 -6.74 -46.65 -6.73
N GLY A 49 -7.08 -45.99 -5.62
CA GLY A 49 -7.44 -46.58 -4.32
C GLY A 49 -6.75 -47.86 -3.82
N GLY A 50 -6.06 -47.75 -2.69
CA GLY A 50 -5.70 -48.86 -1.82
C GLY A 50 -5.51 -48.37 -0.38
N ALA A 51 -6.41 -48.78 0.52
CA ALA A 51 -6.32 -48.58 1.96
C ALA A 51 -5.40 -49.64 2.59
N ALA A 52 -4.59 -49.26 3.58
CA ALA A 52 -4.07 -50.21 4.58
C ALA A 52 -3.58 -49.53 5.87
N GLN A 53 -4.25 -49.89 6.96
CA GLN A 53 -3.71 -50.30 8.27
C GLN A 53 -2.76 -49.39 9.06
N GLY A 54 -3.23 -49.04 10.26
CA GLY A 54 -2.41 -48.47 11.31
C GLY A 54 -1.39 -49.45 11.88
N GLY A 55 -0.22 -48.90 12.18
CA GLY A 55 0.78 -49.45 13.08
C GLY A 55 1.17 -48.35 14.06
N ALA A 56 1.06 -48.64 15.36
CA ALA A 56 1.67 -47.84 16.40
C ALA A 56 3.21 -47.95 16.27
N GLY A 57 3.85 -46.85 15.89
CA GLY A 57 5.30 -46.71 15.83
C GLY A 57 5.80 -45.83 16.97
N GLN A 58 6.72 -46.36 17.76
CA GLN A 58 7.48 -45.65 18.79
C GLN A 58 8.53 -44.75 18.15
N GLY A 59 8.73 -43.55 18.72
CA GLY A 59 9.96 -42.75 18.66
C GLY A 59 10.13 -41.88 17.42
N GLY A 60 9.68 -40.63 17.49
CA GLY A 60 10.21 -39.56 16.63
C GLY A 60 11.69 -39.40 16.95
N GLY A 61 12.53 -39.62 15.94
CA GLY A 61 13.96 -39.44 16.04
C GLY A 61 14.29 -38.00 15.70
N GLY A 62 14.57 -37.18 16.72
CA GLY A 62 15.21 -35.90 16.51
C GLY A 62 16.55 -36.06 15.76
N PRO A 63 17.09 -34.98 15.21
CA PRO A 63 18.17 -35.06 14.25
C PRO A 63 19.45 -35.67 14.84
N THR A 64 20.01 -36.64 14.11
CA THR A 64 21.22 -37.39 14.52
C THR A 64 22.40 -37.17 13.57
N GLY A 65 22.26 -36.29 12.58
CA GLY A 65 23.26 -36.01 11.55
C GLY A 65 24.22 -34.88 11.92
N PRO A 66 25.34 -34.73 11.21
CA PRO A 66 26.32 -33.69 11.45
C PRO A 66 25.94 -32.32 10.90
N VAL A 67 24.96 -32.25 9.99
CA VAL A 67 24.51 -31.02 9.33
C VAL A 67 22.99 -31.02 9.29
N ASP A 68 22.40 -30.11 10.03
CA ASP A 68 20.96 -29.90 10.12
C ASP A 68 20.73 -28.44 10.54
N LEU A 69 20.06 -27.68 9.68
CA LEU A 69 19.73 -26.27 9.87
C LEU A 69 18.22 -26.11 9.79
N ARG A 70 17.61 -25.49 10.79
CA ARG A 70 16.15 -25.34 10.91
C ARG A 70 15.73 -23.90 10.94
N ALA A 71 14.56 -23.62 10.40
CA ALA A 71 13.86 -22.35 10.51
C ALA A 71 12.35 -22.62 10.58
N ASP A 72 11.54 -21.59 10.83
CA ASP A 72 10.07 -21.68 10.83
C ASP A 72 9.54 -21.81 9.39
N VAL A 73 9.81 -22.95 8.75
CA VAL A 73 9.53 -23.24 7.34
C VAL A 73 8.04 -23.47 7.11
N ASN A 74 7.33 -24.02 8.10
CA ASN A 74 5.89 -24.25 8.05
C ASN A 74 5.07 -23.03 8.55
N ARG A 75 5.74 -21.95 8.99
CA ARG A 75 5.18 -20.63 9.31
C ARG A 75 4.19 -20.67 10.49
N ASN A 76 4.48 -21.50 11.50
CA ASN A 76 3.65 -21.67 12.69
C ASN A 76 4.10 -20.83 13.90
N GLY A 77 5.24 -20.11 13.76
CA GLY A 77 5.82 -19.25 14.79
C GLY A 77 6.75 -19.97 15.77
N THR A 78 7.12 -21.22 15.51
CA THR A 78 8.01 -22.03 16.36
C THR A 78 9.01 -22.82 15.50
N ILE A 79 10.07 -23.32 16.15
CA ILE A 79 11.01 -24.28 15.56
C ILE A 79 10.99 -25.53 16.46
N ASP A 80 10.48 -26.63 15.93
CA ASP A 80 10.34 -27.96 16.52
C ASP A 80 11.06 -29.03 15.69
N PHE A 81 12.18 -29.54 16.22
CA PHE A 81 12.97 -30.58 15.58
C PHE A 81 12.26 -31.93 15.40
N ASP A 82 11.15 -32.15 16.10
CA ASP A 82 10.34 -33.36 15.94
C ASP A 82 9.24 -33.19 14.85
N ASP A 83 9.05 -31.97 14.32
CA ASP A 83 8.10 -31.69 13.24
C ASP A 83 8.78 -31.81 11.86
N PRO A 84 8.50 -32.86 11.07
CA PRO A 84 9.13 -33.04 9.76
C PRO A 84 8.74 -31.96 8.74
N THR A 85 7.70 -31.16 9.00
CA THR A 85 7.30 -30.07 8.11
C THR A 85 8.21 -28.85 8.18
N GLU A 86 9.10 -28.79 9.18
CA GLU A 86 10.15 -27.77 9.24
C GLU A 86 11.38 -28.11 8.40
N ASP A 87 11.67 -29.41 8.24
CA ASP A 87 12.76 -29.94 7.41
C ASP A 87 12.33 -30.10 5.94
N GLN A 88 11.05 -30.42 5.71
CA GLN A 88 10.54 -30.68 4.38
C GLN A 88 10.53 -29.42 3.51
N GLY A 89 11.37 -29.41 2.47
CA GLY A 89 11.39 -28.34 1.47
C GLY A 89 11.99 -27.03 1.98
N GLU A 90 12.76 -27.08 3.08
CA GLU A 90 13.39 -25.93 3.71
C GLU A 90 14.33 -25.15 2.79
N ASP A 91 14.87 -25.78 1.73
CA ASP A 91 15.71 -25.16 0.70
C ASP A 91 14.91 -24.49 -0.43
N THR A 92 13.57 -24.53 -0.36
CA THR A 92 12.66 -23.93 -1.33
C THR A 92 11.71 -22.93 -0.66
N TRP A 93 10.97 -22.18 -1.48
CA TRP A 93 9.94 -21.28 -0.97
C TRP A 93 8.70 -21.34 -1.86
N ASP A 94 7.58 -21.73 -1.26
CA ASP A 94 6.27 -21.81 -1.92
C ASP A 94 5.13 -21.39 -0.96
N ALA A 95 3.89 -21.71 -1.30
CA ALA A 95 2.73 -21.36 -0.45
C ALA A 95 2.68 -22.10 0.89
N ALA A 96 3.42 -23.21 1.05
CA ALA A 96 3.41 -24.06 2.24
C ALA A 96 4.76 -24.11 2.97
N HIS A 97 5.87 -23.85 2.27
CA HIS A 97 7.23 -24.00 2.81
C HIS A 97 8.07 -22.75 2.62
N GLY A 98 8.94 -22.49 3.58
CA GLY A 98 10.01 -21.50 3.54
C GLY A 98 9.78 -20.39 4.56
N ALA A 99 10.80 -20.11 5.37
CA ALA A 99 10.70 -19.16 6.47
C ALA A 99 10.62 -17.71 6.00
N ILE A 100 10.17 -16.84 6.89
CA ILE A 100 9.93 -15.42 6.65
C ILE A 100 10.68 -14.62 7.71
N PHE A 101 11.21 -13.47 7.32
CA PHE A 101 11.87 -12.54 8.24
C PHE A 101 11.55 -11.09 7.86
N LEU A 102 11.66 -10.17 8.82
CA LEU A 102 11.36 -8.76 8.60
C LEU A 102 12.58 -7.97 8.11
N ALA A 103 12.29 -6.89 7.39
CA ALA A 103 13.19 -5.75 7.37
C ALA A 103 12.99 -4.98 8.67
N ASN A 104 14.04 -4.90 9.49
CA ASN A 104 13.99 -4.34 10.84
C ASN A 104 14.10 -2.81 10.79
N ILE A 105 13.04 -2.17 10.27
CA ILE A 105 13.03 -0.76 9.85
C ILE A 105 12.27 0.18 10.81
N ASP A 106 11.88 -0.31 11.98
CA ASP A 106 11.31 0.46 13.07
C ASP A 106 12.38 0.98 14.04
N ASP A 107 11.96 1.37 15.24
CA ASP A 107 12.76 2.12 16.21
C ASP A 107 12.26 1.80 17.62
N ASP A 108 12.47 0.57 18.07
CA ASP A 108 11.92 0.03 19.31
C ASP A 108 12.35 0.79 20.57
N GLU A 109 13.57 1.31 20.57
CA GLU A 109 14.12 2.09 21.68
C GLU A 109 13.85 3.60 21.57
N ASP A 110 13.08 4.06 20.57
CA ASP A 110 12.83 5.48 20.26
C ASP A 110 14.13 6.33 20.19
N GLN A 111 15.21 5.75 19.65
CA GLN A 111 16.52 6.41 19.55
C GLN A 111 16.63 7.28 18.31
N CYS A 112 15.87 6.97 17.27
CA CYS A 112 15.99 7.71 16.03
C CYS A 112 15.25 9.05 16.10
N PRO A 113 15.89 10.13 15.61
CA PRO A 113 15.33 11.47 15.73
C PRO A 113 14.11 11.65 14.83
N ALA A 114 13.09 12.36 15.34
CA ALA A 114 11.92 12.76 14.57
C ALA A 114 12.17 13.98 13.66
N GLY A 115 13.30 14.69 13.83
CA GLY A 115 13.66 15.86 13.04
C GLY A 115 14.93 16.57 13.50
N GLY A 116 15.39 17.53 12.69
CA GLY A 116 16.65 18.26 12.91
C GLY A 116 17.81 17.77 12.03
N GLN A 117 17.64 16.61 11.38
CA GLN A 117 18.55 16.02 10.41
C GLN A 117 18.05 16.23 8.97
N ASN A 118 18.89 15.88 8.00
CA ASN A 118 18.45 15.82 6.60
C ASN A 118 17.64 14.54 6.32
N ASP A 119 16.93 14.50 5.20
CA ASP A 119 16.03 13.38 4.90
C ASP A 119 16.76 12.03 4.78
N ALA A 120 17.96 11.99 4.20
CA ALA A 120 18.74 10.76 4.09
C ALA A 120 19.13 10.20 5.47
N GLN A 121 19.46 11.05 6.43
CA GLN A 121 19.76 10.66 7.80
C GLN A 121 18.51 10.18 8.56
N LEU A 122 17.35 10.80 8.33
CA LEU A 122 16.10 10.39 8.97
C LEU A 122 15.62 9.03 8.46
N ILE A 123 15.75 8.80 7.14
CA ILE A 123 15.40 7.53 6.47
C ILE A 123 16.35 6.41 6.89
N GLY A 124 17.65 6.69 6.99
CA GLY A 124 18.67 5.69 7.33
C GLY A 124 18.77 5.36 8.82
N CYS A 125 17.86 5.83 9.66
CA CYS A 125 17.82 5.51 11.08
C CYS A 125 16.68 4.53 11.37
N ASN A 126 17.02 3.36 11.89
CA ASN A 126 16.15 2.28 12.32
C ASN A 126 16.98 1.27 13.12
N ASP A 127 16.36 0.23 13.67
CA ASP A 127 17.06 -0.81 14.42
C ASP A 127 18.08 -1.58 13.56
N ALA A 128 17.78 -1.81 12.28
CA ALA A 128 18.75 -2.32 11.32
C ALA A 128 19.85 -1.31 10.91
N ALA A 129 20.05 -0.18 11.58
CA ALA A 129 21.11 0.77 11.22
C ALA A 129 22.50 0.35 11.72
N ASP A 130 22.61 -0.46 12.79
CA ASP A 130 23.89 -0.84 13.39
C ASP A 130 24.14 -2.36 13.46
N THR A 131 24.75 -2.91 14.50
CA THR A 131 25.02 -4.36 14.65
C THR A 131 24.74 -4.83 16.07
N VAL A 132 23.82 -4.16 16.76
CA VAL A 132 23.43 -4.44 18.14
C VAL A 132 21.96 -4.85 18.13
N VAL A 133 21.62 -5.84 18.97
CA VAL A 133 20.21 -6.15 19.25
C VAL A 133 19.83 -5.43 20.55
N ASN A 134 18.96 -4.43 20.45
CA ASN A 134 18.65 -3.43 21.46
C ASN A 134 17.44 -3.82 22.31
N GLY A 135 17.56 -4.93 23.04
CA GLY A 135 16.53 -5.39 23.98
C GLY A 135 15.63 -6.49 23.43
N GLU A 136 14.54 -6.78 24.14
CA GLU A 136 13.63 -7.88 23.80
C GLU A 136 12.68 -7.57 22.66
N GLU A 137 12.36 -6.30 22.44
CA GLU A 137 11.46 -5.84 21.37
C GLU A 137 12.16 -5.97 20.01
N ASP A 138 13.35 -5.39 19.86
CA ASP A 138 14.16 -5.53 18.63
C ASP A 138 14.46 -7.02 18.33
N LEU A 139 14.76 -7.78 19.38
CA LEU A 139 14.96 -9.21 19.25
C LEU A 139 13.71 -9.97 18.74
N ALA A 140 12.50 -9.45 18.94
CA ALA A 140 11.24 -10.03 18.47
C ALA A 140 11.02 -9.82 16.96
N ASP A 141 11.63 -8.81 16.34
CA ASP A 141 11.60 -8.55 14.90
C ASP A 141 12.51 -9.48 14.08
N LEU A 142 13.44 -10.16 14.76
CA LEU A 142 14.38 -11.09 14.12
C LEU A 142 13.83 -12.51 14.04
N ALA A 143 13.86 -13.09 12.84
CA ALA A 143 13.52 -14.50 12.63
C ALA A 143 14.66 -15.41 13.14
N ARG A 144 14.32 -16.64 13.55
CA ARG A 144 15.28 -17.61 14.10
C ARG A 144 15.73 -18.61 13.04
N ILE A 145 17.02 -18.99 13.14
CA ILE A 145 17.62 -20.11 12.41
C ILE A 145 18.42 -20.92 13.42
N VAL A 146 18.27 -22.25 13.44
CA VAL A 146 18.94 -23.10 14.42
C VAL A 146 19.72 -24.20 13.74
N ALA A 147 21.04 -24.26 13.95
CA ALA A 147 21.82 -25.45 13.65
C ALA A 147 21.56 -26.47 14.76
N ALA A 148 20.94 -27.61 14.42
CA ALA A 148 20.56 -28.61 15.40
C ALA A 148 21.81 -29.19 16.11
N PRO A 149 21.70 -29.56 17.40
CA PRO A 149 22.83 -30.14 18.12
C PRO A 149 23.26 -31.47 17.49
N TRP A 150 24.56 -31.65 17.28
CA TRP A 150 25.20 -32.93 16.95
C TRP A 150 26.08 -33.40 18.13
N PRO A 151 25.52 -34.01 19.20
CA PRO A 151 26.28 -34.37 20.39
C PRO A 151 27.49 -35.29 20.15
N ALA A 152 27.51 -35.98 19.01
CA ALA A 152 28.59 -36.85 18.57
C ALA A 152 29.63 -36.16 17.66
N ALA A 153 29.62 -34.82 17.58
CA ALA A 153 30.54 -34.03 16.76
C ALA A 153 32.00 -34.41 17.01
N TYR A 154 32.72 -34.72 15.92
CA TYR A 154 34.10 -35.18 15.98
C TYR A 154 35.06 -34.08 16.43
N ALA A 155 36.20 -34.50 17.00
CA ALA A 155 37.12 -33.60 17.68
C ALA A 155 37.67 -32.45 16.81
N ASP A 156 37.80 -32.67 15.50
CA ASP A 156 38.25 -31.67 14.52
C ASP A 156 37.12 -31.14 13.62
N ALA A 157 35.86 -31.50 13.92
CA ALA A 157 34.71 -31.03 13.17
C ALA A 157 34.58 -29.50 13.27
N THR A 158 34.36 -28.88 12.11
CA THR A 158 34.24 -27.43 11.95
C THR A 158 33.07 -27.11 11.03
N GLY A 159 32.15 -26.27 11.49
CA GLY A 159 31.03 -25.75 10.73
C GLY A 159 31.34 -24.39 10.09
N THR A 160 30.73 -24.13 8.95
CA THR A 160 30.77 -22.84 8.25
C THR A 160 29.36 -22.43 7.87
N ILE A 161 28.98 -21.20 8.19
CA ILE A 161 27.74 -20.61 7.71
C ILE A 161 28.03 -19.79 6.46
N THR A 162 27.21 -19.94 5.41
CA THR A 162 27.24 -19.08 4.22
C THR A 162 25.87 -18.46 3.98
N VAL A 163 25.87 -17.22 3.49
CA VAL A 163 24.65 -16.45 3.21
C VAL A 163 24.71 -15.98 1.75
N SER A 164 23.63 -16.16 0.98
CA SER A 164 23.62 -15.82 -0.46
C SER A 164 23.55 -14.31 -0.76
N ALA A 165 22.96 -13.50 0.13
CA ALA A 165 22.86 -12.04 0.01
C ALA A 165 23.38 -11.33 1.29
N PRO A 166 24.66 -11.48 1.64
CA PRO A 166 25.22 -11.04 2.92
C PRO A 166 25.20 -9.51 3.12
N GLU A 167 25.06 -8.74 2.04
CA GLU A 167 24.93 -7.28 2.09
C GLU A 167 23.51 -6.80 2.41
N GLN A 168 22.50 -7.66 2.27
CA GLN A 168 21.09 -7.33 2.51
C GLN A 168 20.62 -7.67 3.93
N VAL A 169 21.37 -8.52 4.64
CA VAL A 169 20.96 -9.04 5.95
C VAL A 169 22.04 -8.88 7.01
N ARG A 170 21.65 -9.14 8.25
CA ARG A 170 22.58 -9.41 9.35
C ARG A 170 22.22 -10.71 10.03
N LEU A 171 23.24 -11.37 10.56
CA LEU A 171 23.08 -12.51 11.43
C LEU A 171 23.60 -12.16 12.82
N PHE A 172 22.90 -12.63 13.83
CA PHE A 172 23.30 -12.54 15.23
C PHE A 172 23.28 -13.93 15.83
N ARG A 173 24.25 -14.23 16.70
CA ARG A 173 24.38 -15.52 17.35
C ARG A 173 24.01 -15.39 18.82
N LYS A 174 23.22 -16.35 19.30
CA LYS A 174 22.93 -16.49 20.73
C LYS A 174 24.19 -16.93 21.48
N THR A 175 24.51 -16.17 22.53
CA THR A 175 25.61 -16.42 23.44
C THR A 175 25.19 -17.38 24.56
N ALA A 176 26.15 -17.89 25.33
CA ALA A 176 25.89 -18.77 26.47
C ALA A 176 25.06 -18.10 27.59
N VAL A 177 25.01 -16.76 27.63
CA VAL A 177 24.19 -15.99 28.59
C VAL A 177 22.81 -15.61 28.03
N GLY A 178 22.49 -16.04 26.81
CA GLY A 178 21.19 -15.83 26.17
C GLY A 178 21.05 -14.54 25.36
N ALA A 179 22.05 -13.66 25.35
CA ALA A 179 22.07 -12.46 24.52
C ALA A 179 22.44 -12.80 23.06
N PHE A 180 21.99 -12.00 22.10
CA PHE A 180 22.36 -12.11 20.69
C PHE A 180 23.43 -11.09 20.32
N GLU A 181 24.53 -11.55 19.74
CA GLU A 181 25.65 -10.71 19.31
C GLU A 181 25.89 -10.88 17.81
N PHE A 182 26.36 -9.82 17.13
CA PHE A 182 26.63 -9.87 15.69
C PHE A 182 27.52 -11.05 15.32
N PHE A 183 27.10 -11.80 14.30
CA PHE A 183 27.77 -12.99 13.81
C PHE A 183 28.29 -12.75 12.39
N ASP A 184 29.61 -12.67 12.26
CA ASP A 184 30.28 -12.68 10.95
C ASP A 184 30.29 -14.12 10.40
N PRO A 185 29.65 -14.42 9.25
CA PRO A 185 29.65 -15.75 8.63
C PRO A 185 31.05 -16.31 8.32
N ALA A 186 32.09 -15.47 8.28
CA ALA A 186 33.47 -15.92 8.18
C ALA A 186 33.96 -16.67 9.45
N THR A 187 33.25 -16.52 10.57
CA THR A 187 33.52 -17.19 11.84
C THR A 187 33.21 -18.68 11.73
N LYS A 188 34.20 -19.53 12.05
CA LYS A 188 34.01 -20.98 12.09
C LYS A 188 33.28 -21.41 13.36
N LEU A 189 32.35 -22.34 13.22
CA LEU A 189 31.71 -23.03 14.34
C LEU A 189 32.61 -24.20 14.74
N GLY A 190 33.07 -24.21 15.99
CA GLY A 190 33.93 -25.28 16.49
C GLY A 190 33.15 -26.53 16.89
N GLN A 191 33.86 -27.60 17.26
CA GLN A 191 33.25 -28.85 17.75
C GLN A 191 32.23 -28.62 18.89
N ALA A 192 32.55 -27.73 19.84
CA ALA A 192 31.65 -27.43 20.95
C ALA A 192 30.35 -26.75 20.51
N ASP A 193 30.43 -25.90 19.47
CA ASP A 193 29.27 -25.25 18.88
C ASP A 193 28.39 -26.28 18.17
N LEU A 194 29.00 -27.14 17.35
CA LEU A 194 28.29 -28.22 16.67
C LEU A 194 27.65 -29.21 17.65
N ALA A 195 28.35 -29.53 18.75
CA ALA A 195 27.84 -30.45 19.77
C ALA A 195 26.65 -29.89 20.55
N ALA A 196 26.64 -28.58 20.80
CA ALA A 196 25.58 -27.92 21.55
C ALA A 196 24.41 -27.43 20.66
N GLY A 197 24.66 -27.28 19.35
CA GLY A 197 23.78 -26.53 18.45
C GLY A 197 24.06 -25.02 18.51
N VAL A 198 23.60 -24.30 17.50
CA VAL A 198 23.77 -22.84 17.39
C VAL A 198 22.45 -22.20 17.02
N GLU A 199 22.01 -21.22 17.81
CA GLU A 199 20.85 -20.41 17.49
C GLU A 199 21.32 -19.06 16.91
N LEU A 200 20.81 -18.75 15.73
CA LEU A 200 21.02 -17.52 15.00
C LEU A 200 19.71 -16.74 14.90
N ALA A 201 19.84 -15.43 14.73
CA ALA A 201 18.77 -14.49 14.46
C ALA A 201 19.10 -13.72 13.18
N ILE A 202 18.11 -13.47 12.32
CA ILE A 202 18.28 -12.79 11.04
C ILE A 202 17.30 -11.62 10.90
N GLU A 203 17.81 -10.50 10.38
CA GLU A 203 17.06 -9.33 9.93
C GLU A 203 17.45 -8.97 8.50
N ALA A 204 16.54 -8.36 7.74
CA ALA A 204 16.90 -7.59 6.55
C ALA A 204 17.23 -6.14 6.95
N ARG A 205 18.22 -5.56 6.25
CA ARG A 205 18.63 -4.17 6.43
C ARG A 205 17.68 -3.16 5.83
N ASP A 206 16.90 -3.60 4.85
CA ASP A 206 15.94 -2.80 4.11
C ASP A 206 14.93 -3.76 3.44
N ILE A 207 13.86 -3.19 2.91
CA ILE A 207 12.89 -3.93 2.11
C ILE A 207 13.45 -4.21 0.70
N THR A 208 12.80 -5.08 -0.05
CA THR A 208 13.14 -5.28 -1.47
C THR A 208 12.70 -4.07 -2.30
N ARG A 209 13.64 -3.19 -2.68
CA ARG A 209 13.33 -1.99 -3.50
C ARG A 209 13.35 -2.20 -5.01
N ASP A 210 14.16 -3.16 -5.47
CA ASP A 210 14.32 -3.48 -6.89
C ASP A 210 14.76 -4.94 -7.02
N THR A 211 13.96 -5.77 -7.69
CA THR A 211 14.25 -7.20 -7.87
C THR A 211 15.46 -7.47 -8.75
N ALA A 212 15.95 -6.47 -9.49
CA ALA A 212 17.22 -6.55 -10.20
C ALA A 212 18.43 -6.41 -9.27
N VAL A 213 18.25 -5.87 -8.06
CA VAL A 213 19.29 -5.74 -7.03
C VAL A 213 19.22 -6.92 -6.06
N TRP A 214 18.02 -7.19 -5.53
CA TRP A 214 17.77 -8.31 -4.63
C TRP A 214 16.32 -8.77 -4.81
N ASP A 215 16.10 -10.07 -4.97
CA ASP A 215 14.77 -10.67 -5.19
C ASP A 215 13.98 -10.94 -3.90
N GLY A 216 14.56 -10.56 -2.76
CA GLY A 216 13.99 -10.73 -1.42
C GLY A 216 14.28 -12.10 -0.80
N PHE A 217 15.04 -12.97 -1.47
CA PHE A 217 15.40 -14.28 -0.92
C PHE A 217 16.80 -14.32 -0.34
N VAL A 218 16.97 -15.13 0.70
CA VAL A 218 18.27 -15.45 1.29
C VAL A 218 18.33 -16.94 1.55
N ASP A 219 19.40 -17.57 1.07
CA ASP A 219 19.74 -18.93 1.42
C ASP A 219 20.82 -18.86 2.50
N VAL A 220 20.56 -19.47 3.65
CA VAL A 220 21.54 -19.67 4.73
C VAL A 220 21.91 -21.13 4.75
N SER A 221 23.20 -21.43 4.63
CA SER A 221 23.68 -22.81 4.59
C SER A 221 24.68 -23.11 5.69
N LEU A 222 24.57 -24.31 6.27
CA LEU A 222 25.59 -24.90 7.12
C LEU A 222 26.38 -25.93 6.33
N THR A 223 27.70 -25.86 6.38
CA THR A 223 28.60 -26.91 5.88
C THR A 223 29.53 -27.35 6.99
N VAL A 224 29.58 -28.66 7.26
CA VAL A 224 30.49 -29.23 8.26
C VAL A 224 31.58 -30.06 7.58
N THR A 225 32.80 -29.85 8.05
CA THR A 225 33.99 -30.59 7.60
C THR A 225 34.74 -31.12 8.82
N GLY A 226 35.46 -32.22 8.68
CA GLY A 226 36.21 -32.85 9.77
C GLY A 226 36.77 -34.21 9.35
N THR A 227 37.27 -34.96 10.33
CA THR A 227 37.77 -36.32 10.12
C THR A 227 36.95 -37.30 10.95
N ASP A 228 36.51 -38.40 10.34
CA ASP A 228 35.78 -39.44 11.04
C ASP A 228 36.69 -40.25 12.01
N PRO A 229 36.11 -41.09 12.89
CA PRO A 229 36.92 -41.90 13.82
C PRO A 229 37.88 -42.89 13.15
N SER A 230 37.75 -43.15 11.85
CA SER A 230 38.67 -44.00 11.08
C SER A 230 39.89 -43.22 10.54
N GLY A 231 39.88 -41.89 10.66
CA GLY A 231 40.92 -41.01 10.12
C GLY A 231 40.67 -40.58 8.68
N ALA A 232 39.49 -40.85 8.12
CA ALA A 232 39.10 -40.41 6.79
C ALA A 232 38.39 -39.05 6.84
N PRO A 233 38.56 -38.17 5.84
CA PRO A 233 37.76 -36.95 5.75
C PRO A 233 36.26 -37.29 5.76
N MET A 234 35.50 -36.56 6.56
CA MET A 234 34.04 -36.61 6.47
C MET A 234 33.59 -36.23 5.06
N PRO A 235 32.50 -36.83 4.55
CA PRO A 235 31.80 -36.27 3.40
C PRO A 235 31.47 -34.80 3.67
N GLU A 236 31.64 -33.94 2.66
CA GLU A 236 31.12 -32.58 2.75
C GLU A 236 29.60 -32.68 2.74
N GLU A 237 29.01 -32.42 3.90
CA GLU A 237 27.57 -32.33 4.06
C GLU A 237 27.19 -30.85 4.15
N LYS A 238 26.13 -30.49 3.43
CA LYS A 238 25.61 -29.14 3.36
C LYS A 238 24.10 -29.21 3.52
N ASP A 239 23.60 -28.34 4.39
CA ASP A 239 22.18 -28.12 4.57
C ASP A 239 21.86 -26.63 4.37
N THR A 240 20.66 -26.32 3.90
CA THR A 240 20.28 -24.96 3.49
C THR A 240 18.83 -24.67 3.80
N VAL A 241 18.59 -23.59 4.55
CA VAL A 241 17.27 -23.00 4.69
C VAL A 241 17.15 -21.77 3.79
N ARG A 242 16.02 -21.65 3.10
CA ARG A 242 15.66 -20.51 2.26
C ARG A 242 14.62 -19.66 2.98
N LEU A 243 14.91 -18.38 3.13
CA LEU A 243 14.02 -17.40 3.75
C LEU A 243 13.64 -16.30 2.75
N ARG A 244 12.47 -15.69 2.97
CA ARG A 244 11.99 -14.52 2.22
C ARG A 244 11.77 -13.33 3.15
N VAL A 245 12.29 -12.16 2.78
CA VAL A 245 11.96 -10.91 3.47
C VAL A 245 10.49 -10.58 3.26
N ALA A 246 9.79 -10.19 4.32
CA ALA A 246 8.39 -9.86 4.25
C ALA A 246 8.14 -8.59 3.39
N PRO A 247 7.15 -8.61 2.48
CA PRO A 247 6.81 -7.47 1.66
C PRO A 247 6.15 -6.37 2.48
N VAL A 248 6.27 -5.13 2.02
CA VAL A 248 5.44 -4.01 2.51
C VAL A 248 4.11 -4.00 1.75
N LEU A 249 3.01 -4.04 2.49
CA LEU A 249 1.65 -4.09 1.96
C LEU A 249 0.86 -2.82 2.32
N PHE A 250 0.35 -2.15 1.30
CA PHE A 250 -0.59 -1.04 1.47
C PHE A 250 -1.96 -1.54 1.89
N ARG A 251 -2.67 -0.72 2.65
CA ARG A 251 -3.94 -1.12 3.27
C ARG A 251 -5.12 -0.80 2.36
N HIS A 252 -6.18 -1.60 2.48
CA HIS A 252 -7.43 -1.41 1.75
C HIS A 252 -8.63 -1.26 2.70
N HIS A 253 -9.74 -0.76 2.17
CA HIS A 253 -10.91 -0.38 2.95
C HIS A 253 -11.65 -1.54 3.65
N LEU A 254 -11.38 -2.81 3.32
CA LEU A 254 -11.92 -3.94 4.10
C LEU A 254 -11.26 -4.13 5.47
N HIS A 255 -10.11 -3.48 5.72
CA HIS A 255 -9.50 -3.48 7.04
C HIS A 255 -10.20 -2.46 7.94
N PRO A 256 -10.54 -2.82 9.19
CA PRO A 256 -11.10 -1.87 10.16
C PRO A 256 -10.19 -0.67 10.33
N ALA A 257 -10.74 0.54 10.29
CA ALA A 257 -9.97 1.73 10.62
C ALA A 257 -9.54 1.69 12.10
N ARG A 258 -8.32 2.13 12.37
CA ARG A 258 -7.72 2.21 13.71
C ARG A 258 -7.49 3.67 14.08
N THR A 259 -6.55 4.32 13.39
CA THR A 259 -6.16 5.71 13.64
C THR A 259 -6.53 6.55 12.43
N ILE A 260 -7.27 7.64 12.66
CA ILE A 260 -7.56 8.65 11.63
C ILE A 260 -6.65 9.85 11.87
N TYR A 261 -6.07 10.39 10.82
CA TYR A 261 -5.15 11.53 10.87
C TYR A 261 -5.77 12.76 10.21
N ALA A 262 -5.49 13.94 10.77
CA ALA A 262 -5.78 15.22 10.11
C ALA A 262 -4.80 16.31 10.55
N ALA A 263 -4.42 17.17 9.61
CA ALA A 263 -3.65 18.37 9.91
C ALA A 263 -4.44 19.36 10.77
N ASN A 264 -3.83 19.86 11.84
CA ASN A 264 -4.31 21.02 12.58
C ASN A 264 -3.63 22.29 12.06
N VAL A 265 -4.22 22.90 11.04
CA VAL A 265 -3.80 24.21 10.53
C VAL A 265 -4.14 25.28 11.58
N GLN A 266 -3.13 25.73 12.33
CA GLN A 266 -3.32 26.62 13.48
C GLN A 266 -3.92 27.97 13.09
N GLY A 267 -4.92 28.42 13.84
CA GLY A 267 -5.59 29.71 13.60
C GLY A 267 -6.61 29.69 12.46
N GLU A 268 -6.79 28.57 11.76
CA GLU A 268 -7.73 28.43 10.66
C GLU A 268 -9.08 27.88 11.15
N ALA A 269 -10.13 28.69 11.08
CA ALA A 269 -11.46 28.31 11.56
C ALA A 269 -12.04 27.15 10.75
N SER A 270 -11.73 27.08 9.45
CA SER A 270 -12.19 25.99 8.58
C SER A 270 -11.51 24.65 8.87
N SER A 271 -10.25 24.65 9.33
CA SER A 271 -9.56 23.46 9.89
C SER A 271 -10.30 22.95 11.13
N THR A 272 -10.71 23.85 12.02
CA THR A 272 -11.45 23.48 13.23
C THR A 272 -12.82 22.88 12.89
N ALA A 273 -13.55 23.47 11.94
CA ALA A 273 -14.84 22.96 11.49
C ALA A 273 -14.71 21.54 10.90
N PHE A 274 -13.78 21.34 9.95
CA PHE A 274 -13.50 20.05 9.34
C PHE A 274 -13.20 18.97 10.38
N ARG A 275 -12.27 19.24 11.30
CA ARG A 275 -11.87 18.26 12.32
C ARG A 275 -13.00 17.96 13.31
N ASN A 276 -13.90 18.90 13.59
CA ASN A 276 -15.05 18.65 14.46
C ASN A 276 -16.06 17.73 13.79
N ASP A 277 -16.37 17.97 12.52
CA ASP A 277 -17.29 17.11 11.76
C ASP A 277 -16.67 15.72 11.53
N LEU A 278 -15.37 15.64 11.24
CA LEU A 278 -14.64 14.37 11.14
C LEU A 278 -14.73 13.58 12.46
N LYS A 279 -14.51 14.22 13.61
CA LYS A 279 -14.70 13.58 14.92
C LYS A 279 -16.12 13.11 15.15
N ALA A 280 -17.13 13.87 14.72
CA ALA A 280 -18.53 13.46 14.82
C ALA A 280 -18.79 12.22 13.94
N ALA A 281 -18.26 12.18 12.72
CA ALA A 281 -18.35 11.01 11.85
C ALA A 281 -17.63 9.79 12.46
N MET A 282 -16.44 9.97 13.07
CA MET A 282 -15.73 8.91 13.81
C MET A 282 -16.55 8.39 15.01
N GLN A 283 -17.26 9.27 15.72
CA GLN A 283 -18.16 8.87 16.81
C GLN A 283 -19.34 8.04 16.29
N THR A 284 -19.95 8.43 15.18
CA THR A 284 -21.00 7.64 14.50
C THR A 284 -20.46 6.27 14.09
N ALA A 285 -19.20 6.21 13.65
CA ALA A 285 -18.52 4.97 13.24
C ALA A 285 -18.10 4.07 14.42
N GLY A 286 -18.22 4.55 15.66
CA GLY A 286 -17.81 3.80 16.85
C GLY A 286 -16.30 3.58 16.96
N LEU A 287 -15.48 4.45 16.35
CA LEU A 287 -14.02 4.35 16.43
C LEU A 287 -13.53 4.65 17.85
N ALA A 288 -12.67 3.77 18.37
CA ALA A 288 -12.20 3.84 19.76
C ALA A 288 -11.07 4.87 19.94
N GLU A 289 -10.16 4.98 18.98
CA GLU A 289 -9.08 5.95 19.03
C GLU A 289 -9.58 7.36 18.68
N PRO A 290 -9.09 8.40 19.37
CA PRO A 290 -9.40 9.78 18.98
C PRO A 290 -8.73 10.13 17.64
N LEU A 291 -9.24 11.19 16.99
CA LEU A 291 -8.57 11.78 15.83
C LEU A 291 -7.13 12.16 16.20
N TYR A 292 -6.15 11.63 15.46
CA TYR A 292 -4.77 12.06 15.56
C TYR A 292 -4.61 13.40 14.84
N GLU A 293 -4.43 14.45 15.63
CA GLU A 293 -4.21 15.80 15.13
C GLU A 293 -2.77 16.22 15.31
N TYR A 294 -2.18 16.77 14.26
CA TYR A 294 -0.80 17.24 14.31
C TYR A 294 -0.69 18.63 13.69
N ALA A 295 0.09 19.51 14.32
CA ALA A 295 0.20 20.90 13.89
C ALA A 295 1.01 20.98 12.58
N ASN A 296 0.34 21.36 11.50
CA ASN A 296 0.96 21.49 10.18
C ASN A 296 0.15 22.48 9.34
N SER A 297 0.84 23.29 8.53
CA SER A 297 0.21 24.22 7.59
C SER A 297 -0.17 23.54 6.28
N ASP A 298 0.44 22.39 5.97
CA ASP A 298 0.04 21.56 4.84
C ASP A 298 -1.16 20.69 5.23
N GLN A 299 -2.33 21.03 4.67
CA GLN A 299 -3.61 20.42 5.05
C GLN A 299 -3.86 19.05 4.42
N TRP A 300 -3.10 18.67 3.40
CA TRP A 300 -3.35 17.51 2.55
C TRP A 300 -2.79 16.24 3.16
N THR A 301 -3.45 15.77 4.21
CA THR A 301 -2.95 14.66 5.05
C THR A 301 -2.74 13.37 4.28
N GLN A 302 -3.57 13.12 3.25
CA GLN A 302 -3.46 11.95 2.38
C GLN A 302 -2.22 12.00 1.50
N ASP A 303 -1.79 13.19 1.08
CA ASP A 303 -0.83 13.29 -0.02
C ASP A 303 0.60 12.90 0.38
N TYR A 304 1.01 13.27 1.59
CA TYR A 304 2.44 13.28 1.93
C TYR A 304 2.92 12.00 2.63
N PHE A 305 2.00 11.09 3.01
CA PHE A 305 2.34 9.76 3.51
C PHE A 305 1.19 8.76 3.31
N GLU A 306 1.53 7.48 3.23
CA GLU A 306 0.59 6.37 3.11
C GLU A 306 0.91 5.33 4.18
N THR A 307 -0.10 4.64 4.68
CA THR A 307 0.08 3.64 5.73
C THR A 307 0.13 2.23 5.16
N ALA A 308 1.11 1.46 5.59
CA ALA A 308 1.37 0.10 5.17
C ALA A 308 1.73 -0.78 6.37
N TYR A 309 2.02 -2.05 6.12
CA TYR A 309 2.54 -2.97 7.12
C TYR A 309 3.44 -4.02 6.47
N THR A 310 4.31 -4.62 7.28
CA THR A 310 5.00 -5.87 6.98
C THR A 310 4.75 -6.84 8.13
N SER A 311 4.87 -8.13 7.89
CA SER A 311 4.60 -9.14 8.92
C SER A 311 5.29 -10.47 8.65
N MET A 312 5.57 -11.20 9.72
CA MET A 312 6.09 -12.56 9.70
C MET A 312 5.32 -13.44 10.69
N PRO A 313 5.46 -14.78 10.62
CA PRO A 313 4.95 -15.66 11.66
C PRO A 313 5.55 -15.30 13.02
N GLY A 314 4.70 -15.25 14.04
CA GLY A 314 5.05 -14.94 15.42
C GLY A 314 4.48 -15.98 16.38
N ALA A 315 4.84 -15.84 17.65
CA ALA A 315 4.54 -16.83 18.69
C ALA A 315 3.05 -17.21 18.75
N GLY A 316 2.78 -18.52 18.79
CA GLY A 316 1.41 -19.06 18.87
C GLY A 316 0.62 -18.97 17.57
N GLY A 317 1.31 -18.91 16.42
CA GLY A 317 0.70 -18.85 15.09
C GLY A 317 0.04 -17.51 14.75
N LYS A 318 0.36 -16.46 15.50
CA LYS A 318 -0.11 -15.09 15.21
C LYS A 318 0.87 -14.39 14.29
N GLN A 319 0.46 -13.27 13.70
CA GLN A 319 1.39 -12.42 12.96
C GLN A 319 2.19 -11.55 13.93
N HIS A 320 3.51 -11.52 13.77
CA HIS A 320 4.34 -10.42 14.26
C HIS A 320 4.27 -9.32 13.19
N VAL A 321 3.77 -8.13 13.56
CA VAL A 321 3.37 -7.08 12.61
C VAL A 321 4.12 -5.80 12.93
N MET A 322 4.85 -5.29 11.94
CA MET A 322 5.41 -3.95 11.95
C MET A 322 4.57 -3.05 11.04
N HIS A 323 4.04 -1.95 11.57
CA HIS A 323 3.40 -0.91 10.77
C HIS A 323 4.47 -0.10 10.04
N VAL A 324 4.18 0.37 8.83
CA VAL A 324 5.14 1.16 8.04
C VAL A 324 4.44 2.41 7.54
N ASN A 325 4.98 3.59 7.87
CA ASN A 325 4.54 4.85 7.29
C ASN A 325 5.47 5.21 6.12
N VAL A 326 4.91 5.23 4.91
CA VAL A 326 5.65 5.54 3.68
C VAL A 326 5.50 7.02 3.40
N ARG A 327 6.61 7.74 3.25
CA ARG A 327 6.63 9.14 2.83
C ARG A 327 6.47 9.24 1.31
N SER A 328 5.68 10.21 0.84
CA SER A 328 5.47 10.41 -0.58
C SER A 328 6.74 10.84 -1.31
N ALA A 329 6.80 10.50 -2.61
CA ALA A 329 7.90 10.87 -3.49
C ALA A 329 7.81 12.32 -3.98
N ASN A 330 6.91 13.14 -3.43
CA ASN A 330 6.75 14.52 -3.86
C ASN A 330 8.07 15.29 -3.64
N HIS A 331 8.77 15.65 -4.71
CA HIS A 331 10.08 16.30 -4.64
C HIS A 331 10.25 17.34 -5.75
N THR A 332 10.16 18.60 -5.35
CA THR A 332 10.49 19.76 -6.21
C THR A 332 11.67 20.51 -5.58
N GLY A 333 12.89 20.11 -5.94
CA GLY A 333 14.15 20.61 -5.35
C GLY A 333 14.45 20.10 -3.92
N SER A 334 13.41 19.76 -3.17
CA SER A 334 13.45 19.03 -1.89
C SER A 334 12.17 18.22 -1.72
N LEU A 335 12.20 17.16 -0.92
CA LEU A 335 10.99 16.41 -0.56
C LEU A 335 9.99 17.32 0.17
N ARG A 336 8.69 17.07 -0.05
CA ARG A 336 7.59 17.74 0.65
C ARG A 336 7.77 17.60 2.16
N SER A 337 7.81 18.73 2.87
CA SER A 337 8.22 18.79 4.28
C SER A 337 7.21 18.12 5.22
N ALA A 338 5.92 18.22 4.90
CA ALA A 338 4.84 17.58 5.65
C ALA A 338 5.02 16.06 5.78
N GLY A 339 5.61 15.43 4.76
CA GLY A 339 5.91 14.00 4.75
C GLY A 339 6.90 13.54 5.83
N ARG A 340 7.57 14.46 6.54
CA ARG A 340 8.42 14.12 7.69
C ARG A 340 7.66 13.60 8.91
N ILE A 341 6.33 13.71 8.92
CA ILE A 341 5.49 13.10 9.95
C ILE A 341 5.79 11.61 10.13
N VAL A 342 6.19 10.88 9.08
CA VAL A 342 6.50 9.44 9.18
C VAL A 342 7.60 9.15 10.21
N PHE A 343 8.58 10.06 10.36
CA PHE A 343 9.65 9.92 11.34
C PHE A 343 9.23 10.27 12.76
N ALA A 344 8.17 11.08 12.90
CA ALA A 344 7.56 11.38 14.19
C ALA A 344 6.54 10.31 14.62
N LEU A 345 6.09 9.47 13.67
CA LEU A 345 5.23 8.32 13.92
C LEU A 345 6.02 7.03 14.13
N ARG A 346 7.31 7.01 13.77
CA ARG A 346 8.22 5.87 14.01
C ARG A 346 8.36 5.63 15.52
N GLY A 347 8.56 4.37 15.88
CA GLY A 347 8.78 3.89 17.24
C GLY A 347 8.62 2.37 17.24
N LYS A 348 8.39 1.79 18.42
CA LYS A 348 8.10 0.36 18.58
C LYS A 348 7.03 -0.15 17.60
N ASP A 349 7.34 -1.23 16.87
CA ASP A 349 6.50 -1.86 15.84
C ASP A 349 6.03 -0.89 14.72
N VAL A 350 6.72 0.26 14.53
CA VAL A 350 6.36 1.28 13.54
C VAL A 350 7.60 1.80 12.81
N GLY A 351 7.79 1.35 11.57
CA GLY A 351 8.83 1.82 10.65
C GLY A 351 8.47 3.04 9.82
N ALA A 352 9.50 3.67 9.25
CA ALA A 352 9.38 4.79 8.32
C ALA A 352 10.14 4.52 7.02
N LEU A 353 9.48 4.71 5.87
CA LEU A 353 10.03 4.40 4.55
C LEU A 353 9.94 5.63 3.62
N ALA A 354 10.90 5.76 2.71
CA ALA A 354 10.76 6.65 1.55
C ALA A 354 11.44 6.04 0.32
N GLN A 355 10.90 6.26 -0.87
CA GLN A 355 11.50 5.90 -2.15
C GLN A 355 11.20 7.01 -3.15
N PHE A 356 12.24 7.59 -3.77
CA PHE A 356 12.09 8.66 -4.73
C PHE A 356 13.33 8.78 -5.63
N ASP A 357 13.13 9.25 -6.84
CA ASP A 357 14.14 9.73 -7.77
C ASP A 357 14.16 11.27 -7.70
N PRO A 358 15.24 11.89 -7.20
CA PRO A 358 15.35 13.34 -7.14
C PRO A 358 15.37 14.02 -8.52
N GLN A 359 15.50 13.25 -9.60
CA GLN A 359 15.49 13.72 -10.99
C GLN A 359 14.14 13.52 -11.70
N HIS A 360 13.11 13.05 -10.99
CA HIS A 360 11.78 12.92 -11.60
C HIS A 360 11.23 14.28 -12.07
N SER A 361 10.25 14.25 -12.98
CA SER A 361 9.70 15.47 -13.58
C SER A 361 8.87 16.29 -12.59
N ASN A 362 9.28 17.53 -12.30
CA ASN A 362 8.47 18.48 -11.53
C ASN A 362 7.06 18.69 -12.10
N GLY A 363 6.88 18.56 -13.42
CA GLY A 363 5.58 18.70 -14.07
C GLY A 363 4.59 17.55 -13.80
N MET A 364 5.08 16.47 -13.19
CA MET A 364 4.29 15.30 -12.80
C MET A 364 4.32 15.08 -11.28
N ASP A 365 4.90 16.01 -10.51
CA ASP A 365 5.12 15.85 -9.07
C ASP A 365 3.81 15.68 -8.29
N SER A 366 2.70 16.24 -8.79
CA SER A 366 1.37 16.02 -8.19
C SER A 366 0.98 14.54 -8.14
N LEU A 367 1.38 13.74 -9.14
CA LEU A 367 1.08 12.30 -9.18
C LEU A 367 1.80 11.51 -8.08
N ASN A 368 2.86 12.07 -7.48
CA ASN A 368 3.59 11.45 -6.38
C ASN A 368 2.87 11.55 -5.05
N SER A 369 1.83 12.39 -4.96
CA SER A 369 0.95 12.41 -3.79
C SER A 369 0.20 11.09 -3.67
N PHE A 370 -0.08 10.68 -2.44
CA PHE A 370 -0.75 9.40 -2.20
C PHE A 370 -2.29 9.44 -2.24
N GLY A 371 -2.93 10.59 -2.49
CA GLY A 371 -4.30 10.58 -3.05
C GLY A 371 -4.36 9.88 -4.42
N ASN A 372 -3.23 9.83 -5.12
CA ASN A 372 -3.07 9.07 -6.35
C ASN A 372 -2.65 7.60 -6.12
N LEU A 373 -2.56 7.10 -4.88
CA LEU A 373 -2.15 5.73 -4.55
C LEU A 373 -3.18 5.09 -3.63
N GLU A 374 -4.05 4.26 -4.21
CA GLU A 374 -5.10 3.56 -3.48
C GLU A 374 -4.88 2.04 -3.53
N THR A 375 -5.67 1.28 -2.79
CA THR A 375 -5.64 -0.20 -2.87
C THR A 375 -7.03 -0.76 -3.14
N VAL A 376 -7.20 -1.38 -4.32
CA VAL A 376 -8.38 -2.20 -4.63
C VAL A 376 -8.42 -3.37 -3.65
N PRO A 377 -9.52 -3.59 -2.90
CA PRO A 377 -9.56 -4.64 -1.91
C PRO A 377 -9.51 -6.05 -2.54
N PRO A 378 -9.22 -7.11 -1.75
CA PRO A 378 -9.01 -8.47 -2.24
C PRO A 378 -10.13 -9.00 -3.12
N TYR A 379 -9.76 -9.77 -4.15
CA TYR A 379 -10.72 -10.38 -5.07
C TYR A 379 -10.09 -11.51 -5.88
N THR A 380 -10.94 -12.29 -6.55
CA THR A 380 -10.53 -13.26 -7.58
C THR A 380 -11.20 -12.89 -8.90
N HIS A 381 -10.43 -12.92 -9.98
CA HIS A 381 -10.91 -12.65 -11.34
C HIS A 381 -10.14 -13.50 -12.35
N ASP A 382 -10.85 -14.07 -13.32
CA ASP A 382 -10.28 -14.88 -14.42
C ASP A 382 -9.29 -15.97 -13.98
N GLY A 383 -9.60 -16.64 -12.86
CA GLY A 383 -8.78 -17.72 -12.30
C GLY A 383 -7.53 -17.25 -11.55
N LYS A 384 -7.31 -15.93 -11.44
CA LYS A 384 -6.24 -15.34 -10.63
C LYS A 384 -6.79 -14.75 -9.34
N SER A 385 -6.14 -15.06 -8.23
CA SER A 385 -6.48 -14.53 -6.91
C SER A 385 -5.53 -13.39 -6.52
N TYR A 386 -6.08 -12.36 -5.89
CA TYR A 386 -5.36 -11.21 -5.36
C TYR A 386 -5.72 -11.05 -3.87
N PRO A 387 -5.16 -11.89 -2.99
CA PRO A 387 -5.57 -11.97 -1.58
C PRO A 387 -5.20 -10.71 -0.79
N ASN A 388 -4.17 -9.97 -1.21
CA ASN A 388 -3.76 -8.69 -0.63
C ASN A 388 -4.33 -7.47 -1.38
N GLY A 389 -5.22 -7.71 -2.36
CA GLY A 389 -5.68 -6.66 -3.27
C GLY A 389 -4.61 -6.23 -4.28
N ARG A 390 -4.80 -5.04 -4.86
CA ARG A 390 -3.91 -4.46 -5.88
C ARG A 390 -3.81 -2.96 -5.69
N VAL A 391 -2.62 -2.40 -5.86
CA VAL A 391 -2.44 -0.94 -5.86
C VAL A 391 -3.14 -0.35 -7.08
N LEU A 392 -3.90 0.72 -6.89
CA LEU A 392 -4.52 1.54 -7.93
C LEU A 392 -3.75 2.86 -8.03
N ARG A 393 -3.28 3.19 -9.23
CA ARG A 393 -2.48 4.38 -9.49
C ARG A 393 -3.01 5.15 -10.69
N GLY A 394 -3.01 6.48 -10.61
CA GLY A 394 -3.26 7.34 -11.76
C GLY A 394 -1.99 7.48 -12.59
N SER A 395 -2.01 6.95 -13.81
CA SER A 395 -0.83 6.89 -14.69
C SER A 395 -1.20 6.60 -16.14
N THR A 396 -0.50 7.23 -17.07
CA THR A 396 -0.49 6.96 -18.51
C THR A 396 0.96 6.85 -19.00
N PRO A 397 1.22 6.33 -20.22
CA PRO A 397 2.59 6.26 -20.76
C PRO A 397 3.33 7.61 -20.80
N THR A 398 2.60 8.72 -20.85
CA THR A 398 3.15 10.08 -20.96
C THR A 398 2.90 10.96 -19.72
N TYR A 399 2.16 10.48 -18.73
CA TYR A 399 1.84 11.19 -17.49
C TYR A 399 1.84 10.20 -16.33
N TYR A 400 2.93 10.14 -15.57
CA TYR A 400 3.19 9.05 -14.61
C TYR A 400 3.87 9.54 -13.33
N PRO A 401 3.65 8.87 -12.19
CA PRO A 401 4.37 9.15 -10.94
C PRO A 401 5.83 8.66 -11.02
N ASP A 402 6.59 8.90 -9.97
CA ASP A 402 7.96 8.46 -9.81
C ASP A 402 8.12 6.95 -10.05
N LYS A 403 8.81 6.60 -11.14
CA LYS A 403 9.02 5.21 -11.55
C LYS A 403 9.88 4.41 -10.56
N SER A 404 10.70 5.07 -9.74
CA SER A 404 11.45 4.38 -8.69
C SER A 404 10.52 3.91 -7.57
N PHE A 405 9.48 4.69 -7.26
CA PHE A 405 8.46 4.30 -6.30
C PHE A 405 7.64 3.11 -6.83
N ASP A 406 7.10 3.21 -8.05
CA ASP A 406 6.33 2.11 -8.66
C ASP A 406 7.16 0.82 -8.80
N ARG A 407 8.48 0.95 -9.02
CA ARG A 407 9.40 -0.19 -9.02
C ARG A 407 9.50 -0.83 -7.64
N MET A 408 9.63 -0.05 -6.57
CA MET A 408 9.64 -0.54 -5.20
C MET A 408 8.32 -1.24 -4.85
N VAL A 409 7.17 -0.66 -5.21
CA VAL A 409 5.86 -1.32 -5.04
C VAL A 409 5.80 -2.65 -5.79
N SER A 410 6.25 -2.68 -7.06
CA SER A 410 6.27 -3.90 -7.86
C SER A 410 7.23 -4.96 -7.29
N ALA A 411 8.33 -4.54 -6.68
CA ALA A 411 9.34 -5.41 -6.11
C ALA A 411 8.86 -6.17 -4.86
N GLN A 412 7.78 -5.71 -4.22
CA GLN A 412 7.13 -6.45 -3.13
C GLN A 412 6.49 -7.75 -3.62
N ASN A 413 6.13 -7.84 -4.91
CA ASN A 413 5.45 -8.98 -5.53
C ASN A 413 4.22 -9.46 -4.74
N ALA A 414 3.40 -8.52 -4.26
CA ALA A 414 2.24 -8.85 -3.43
C ALA A 414 0.97 -8.05 -3.78
N GLN A 415 1.11 -6.84 -4.33
CA GLN A 415 -0.01 -5.99 -4.76
C GLN A 415 0.26 -5.40 -6.15
N PRO A 416 0.09 -6.18 -7.24
CA PRO A 416 0.36 -5.70 -8.60
C PRO A 416 -0.46 -4.46 -8.96
N ILE A 417 0.17 -3.48 -9.61
CA ILE A 417 -0.45 -2.18 -9.90
C ILE A 417 -1.54 -2.28 -11.00
N ILE A 418 -2.64 -1.56 -10.82
CA ILE A 418 -3.64 -1.20 -11.83
C ILE A 418 -3.44 0.29 -12.14
N ASN A 419 -3.33 0.65 -13.42
CA ASN A 419 -3.22 2.04 -13.83
C ASN A 419 -4.54 2.51 -14.48
N ILE A 420 -5.06 3.65 -14.03
CA ILE A 420 -6.16 4.37 -14.69
C ILE A 420 -5.69 5.77 -15.09
N SER A 421 -6.32 6.37 -16.11
CA SER A 421 -5.97 7.73 -16.53
C SER A 421 -6.52 8.76 -15.56
N THR A 422 -5.66 9.60 -14.98
CA THR A 422 -6.04 10.77 -14.18
C THR A 422 -5.55 12.08 -14.79
N GLU A 423 -4.95 12.05 -15.99
CA GLU A 423 -4.29 13.21 -16.63
C GLU A 423 -5.22 14.37 -17.01
N TRP A 424 -6.53 14.13 -16.94
CA TRP A 424 -7.57 15.11 -17.23
C TRP A 424 -7.93 15.96 -16.02
N LEU A 425 -7.64 15.49 -14.80
CA LEU A 425 -7.85 16.20 -13.54
C LEU A 425 -6.71 17.19 -13.29
N LEU A 426 -7.01 18.32 -12.65
CA LEU A 426 -6.00 19.34 -12.31
C LEU A 426 -4.99 18.81 -11.28
N VAL A 427 -5.49 18.07 -10.28
CA VAL A 427 -4.68 17.47 -9.22
C VAL A 427 -4.12 16.12 -9.68
N GLY A 428 -4.95 15.29 -10.33
CA GLY A 428 -4.48 14.12 -11.07
C GLY A 428 -4.50 12.83 -10.26
N HIS A 429 -5.39 12.70 -9.29
CA HIS A 429 -5.43 11.61 -8.32
C HIS A 429 -6.61 10.66 -8.55
N VAL A 430 -6.48 9.40 -8.11
CA VAL A 430 -7.53 8.38 -8.29
C VAL A 430 -8.65 8.49 -7.25
N ASP A 431 -8.36 9.06 -6.09
CA ASP A 431 -9.34 9.31 -5.02
C ASP A 431 -10.37 10.39 -5.40
N GLU A 432 -10.08 11.21 -6.41
CA GLU A 432 -10.99 12.21 -6.97
C GLU A 432 -12.18 11.59 -7.72
N THR A 433 -12.05 10.35 -8.20
CA THR A 433 -13.09 9.69 -9.01
C THR A 433 -13.57 8.36 -8.45
N THR A 434 -12.81 7.74 -7.55
CA THR A 434 -13.09 6.40 -7.04
C THR A 434 -12.95 6.29 -5.52
N THR A 435 -13.73 5.40 -4.92
CA THR A 435 -13.54 4.94 -3.54
C THR A 435 -14.07 3.52 -3.39
N PHE A 436 -13.60 2.76 -2.40
CA PHE A 436 -14.06 1.39 -2.15
C PHE A 436 -14.77 1.29 -0.81
N VAL A 437 -15.84 0.50 -0.73
CA VAL A 437 -16.52 0.21 0.54
C VAL A 437 -16.79 -1.27 0.66
N LYS A 438 -16.81 -1.79 1.90
CA LYS A 438 -17.24 -3.16 2.13
C LYS A 438 -18.71 -3.30 1.77
N ALA A 439 -19.04 -4.40 1.10
CA ALA A 439 -20.38 -4.65 0.61
C ALA A 439 -20.64 -6.15 0.54
N ASN A 440 -21.89 -6.55 0.69
CA ASN A 440 -22.29 -7.94 0.46
C ASN A 440 -22.45 -8.23 -1.05
N THR A 441 -21.33 -8.19 -1.76
CA THR A 441 -21.21 -8.52 -3.19
C THR A 441 -20.40 -9.81 -3.35
N PRO A 442 -20.36 -10.43 -4.55
CA PRO A 442 -19.47 -11.57 -4.80
C PRO A 442 -18.00 -11.29 -4.48
N ARG A 443 -17.57 -10.01 -4.50
CA ARG A 443 -16.21 -9.57 -4.19
C ARG A 443 -16.00 -9.14 -2.74
N GLY A 444 -17.08 -8.97 -1.97
CA GLY A 444 -17.03 -8.44 -0.61
C GLY A 444 -16.88 -6.91 -0.53
N TRP A 445 -16.93 -6.22 -1.67
CA TRP A 445 -16.81 -4.75 -1.77
C TRP A 445 -17.56 -4.18 -2.97
N ALA A 446 -17.84 -2.89 -2.93
CA ALA A 446 -18.42 -2.10 -4.00
C ALA A 446 -17.55 -0.89 -4.33
N LEU A 447 -17.58 -0.46 -5.59
CA LEU A 447 -16.88 0.72 -6.09
C LEU A 447 -17.81 1.94 -6.02
N GLY A 448 -17.47 2.94 -5.20
CA GLY A 448 -18.00 4.29 -5.34
C GLY A 448 -17.33 4.99 -6.52
N LEU A 449 -18.12 5.55 -7.43
CA LEU A 449 -17.63 6.13 -8.67
C LEU A 449 -18.32 7.47 -8.94
N ASN A 450 -17.55 8.50 -9.31
CA ASN A 450 -18.10 9.77 -9.78
C ASN A 450 -19.11 9.55 -10.92
N ASP A 451 -20.24 10.26 -10.88
CA ASP A 451 -21.24 10.25 -11.94
C ASP A 451 -21.77 11.68 -12.23
N ALA A 452 -21.03 12.41 -13.07
CA ALA A 452 -21.43 13.74 -13.51
C ALA A 452 -22.72 13.73 -14.35
N GLY A 453 -23.01 12.62 -15.05
CA GLY A 453 -24.24 12.42 -15.80
C GLY A 453 -25.46 12.40 -14.88
N LEU A 454 -25.40 11.61 -13.82
CA LEU A 454 -26.43 11.55 -12.79
C LEU A 454 -26.62 12.92 -12.11
N ALA A 455 -25.53 13.62 -11.78
CA ALA A 455 -25.61 14.95 -11.19
C ALA A 455 -26.36 15.94 -12.07
N LYS A 456 -26.09 15.94 -13.38
CA LYS A 456 -26.80 16.76 -14.37
C LYS A 456 -28.29 16.39 -14.43
N SER A 457 -28.60 15.10 -14.53
CA SER A 457 -30.01 14.64 -14.61
C SER A 457 -30.81 15.02 -13.37
N MET A 458 -30.22 14.94 -12.17
CA MET A 458 -30.88 15.38 -10.93
C MET A 458 -31.26 16.86 -10.97
N LEU A 459 -30.37 17.73 -11.49
CA LEU A 459 -30.65 19.15 -11.65
C LEU A 459 -31.71 19.42 -12.73
N GLU A 460 -31.68 18.68 -13.85
CA GLU A 460 -32.69 18.77 -14.92
C GLU A 460 -34.08 18.37 -14.42
N GLU A 461 -34.17 17.30 -13.62
CA GLU A 461 -35.41 16.84 -12.99
C GLU A 461 -35.94 17.87 -12.00
N ALA A 462 -35.07 18.43 -11.14
CA ALA A 462 -35.46 19.51 -10.23
C ALA A 462 -35.98 20.74 -10.97
N LYS A 463 -35.33 21.15 -12.07
CA LYS A 463 -35.79 22.23 -12.94
C LYS A 463 -37.15 21.91 -13.56
N ALA A 464 -37.34 20.71 -14.09
CA ALA A 464 -38.60 20.27 -14.68
C ALA A 464 -39.76 20.26 -13.66
N ALA A 465 -39.45 20.01 -12.39
CA ALA A 465 -40.38 20.12 -11.26
C ALA A 465 -40.66 21.56 -10.80
N GLY A 466 -40.09 22.57 -11.46
CA GLY A 466 -40.32 23.99 -11.15
C GLY A 466 -39.33 24.60 -10.16
N HIS A 467 -38.23 23.91 -9.84
CA HIS A 467 -37.22 24.36 -8.87
C HIS A 467 -35.99 25.03 -9.52
N GLY A 468 -36.07 25.46 -10.79
CA GLY A 468 -34.94 26.07 -11.51
C GLY A 468 -34.30 27.27 -10.80
N SER A 469 -35.07 28.06 -10.05
CA SER A 469 -34.56 29.22 -9.31
C SER A 469 -34.00 28.89 -7.91
N VAL A 470 -34.00 27.62 -7.49
CA VAL A 470 -33.43 27.22 -6.19
C VAL A 470 -31.91 27.36 -6.25
N ARG A 471 -31.32 27.90 -5.19
CA ARG A 471 -29.89 28.23 -5.12
C ARG A 471 -29.09 27.08 -4.52
N MET A 472 -27.94 26.81 -5.12
CA MET A 472 -26.83 26.01 -4.61
C MET A 472 -25.82 26.92 -3.91
N PHE A 473 -24.92 26.33 -3.12
CA PHE A 473 -23.76 27.00 -2.50
C PHE A 473 -24.10 28.20 -1.60
N ILE A 474 -25.28 28.17 -0.95
CA ILE A 474 -25.77 29.27 -0.10
C ILE A 474 -24.73 29.62 0.98
N GLY A 475 -24.36 30.90 1.06
CA GLY A 475 -23.37 31.42 2.01
C GLY A 475 -21.92 31.00 1.77
N LYS A 476 -21.61 30.38 0.61
CA LYS A 476 -20.25 29.98 0.24
C LYS A 476 -19.56 31.00 -0.67
N TYR A 477 -18.23 30.99 -0.64
CA TYR A 477 -17.39 31.94 -1.37
C TYR A 477 -16.21 31.22 -2.02
N TRP A 478 -15.93 31.62 -3.26
CA TRP A 478 -14.71 31.30 -3.98
C TRP A 478 -13.56 32.23 -3.56
N TRP A 479 -12.36 31.96 -4.10
CA TRP A 479 -11.22 32.86 -3.96
C TRP A 479 -11.53 34.28 -4.43
N GLY A 480 -10.88 35.26 -3.78
CA GLY A 480 -11.14 36.68 -4.05
C GLY A 480 -12.44 37.21 -3.42
N ASN A 481 -13.06 36.44 -2.52
CA ASN A 481 -14.32 36.80 -1.84
C ASN A 481 -15.51 36.94 -2.81
N SER A 482 -15.49 36.15 -3.88
CA SER A 482 -16.58 36.06 -4.85
C SER A 482 -17.67 35.11 -4.32
N PRO A 483 -18.95 35.52 -4.25
CA PRO A 483 -20.04 34.61 -3.86
C PRO A 483 -20.10 33.40 -4.79
N ALA A 484 -20.27 32.20 -4.22
CA ALA A 484 -20.47 30.98 -4.99
C ALA A 484 -21.95 30.68 -5.29
N GLU A 485 -22.88 31.37 -4.61
CA GLU A 485 -24.31 31.12 -4.73
C GLU A 485 -24.82 31.23 -6.18
N VAL A 486 -25.46 30.17 -6.68
CA VAL A 486 -25.89 30.03 -8.07
C VAL A 486 -27.21 29.26 -8.13
N THR A 487 -28.10 29.56 -9.06
CA THR A 487 -29.37 28.82 -9.23
C THR A 487 -29.19 27.57 -10.09
N ILE A 488 -30.08 26.58 -9.95
CA ILE A 488 -30.10 25.40 -10.83
C ILE A 488 -30.16 25.82 -12.31
N ASP A 489 -30.98 26.82 -12.64
CA ASP A 489 -31.08 27.36 -14.00
C ASP A 489 -29.76 27.94 -14.51
N GLU A 490 -29.02 28.66 -13.68
CA GLU A 490 -27.71 29.20 -14.04
C GLU A 490 -26.69 28.09 -14.27
N VAL A 491 -26.62 27.09 -13.38
CA VAL A 491 -25.70 25.94 -13.53
C VAL A 491 -25.98 25.17 -14.83
N LEU A 492 -27.25 24.83 -15.10
CA LEU A 492 -27.63 24.09 -16.30
C LEU A 492 -27.44 24.89 -17.60
N ASN A 493 -27.39 26.22 -17.51
CA ASN A 493 -27.13 27.11 -18.65
C ASN A 493 -25.65 27.49 -18.78
N ASP A 494 -24.79 27.09 -17.85
CA ASP A 494 -23.36 27.34 -17.91
C ASP A 494 -22.68 26.35 -18.89
N PRO A 495 -22.20 26.82 -20.05
CA PRO A 495 -21.60 25.92 -21.03
C PRO A 495 -20.27 25.34 -20.53
N ASP A 496 -19.54 26.03 -19.66
CA ASP A 496 -18.24 25.56 -19.19
C ASP A 496 -18.43 24.37 -18.23
N VAL A 497 -19.33 24.50 -17.26
CA VAL A 497 -19.69 23.40 -16.34
C VAL A 497 -20.30 22.21 -17.10
N MET A 498 -21.24 22.46 -18.02
CA MET A 498 -21.90 21.38 -18.75
C MET A 498 -20.96 20.64 -19.73
N ASN A 499 -20.08 21.37 -20.43
CA ASN A 499 -19.12 20.74 -21.33
C ASN A 499 -18.04 19.96 -20.57
N GLU A 500 -17.55 20.49 -19.45
CA GLU A 500 -16.56 19.80 -18.63
C GLU A 500 -17.16 18.58 -17.93
N SER A 501 -18.39 18.67 -17.42
CA SER A 501 -19.13 17.54 -16.86
C SER A 501 -19.40 16.44 -17.91
N ALA A 502 -19.67 16.82 -19.16
CA ALA A 502 -19.81 15.86 -20.24
C ALA A 502 -18.47 15.18 -20.61
N SER A 503 -17.36 15.93 -20.56
CA SER A 503 -16.02 15.40 -20.85
C SER A 503 -15.54 14.45 -19.74
N SER A 504 -15.65 14.86 -18.48
CA SER A 504 -15.35 14.04 -17.30
C SER A 504 -16.17 12.74 -17.25
N ALA A 505 -17.43 12.76 -17.67
CA ALA A 505 -18.23 11.53 -17.77
C ALA A 505 -17.65 10.50 -18.76
N VAL A 506 -16.98 10.96 -19.84
CA VAL A 506 -16.27 10.06 -20.77
C VAL A 506 -15.01 9.51 -20.11
N GLU A 507 -14.21 10.37 -19.47
CA GLU A 507 -12.97 9.96 -18.80
C GLU A 507 -13.25 8.94 -17.68
N VAL A 508 -14.26 9.17 -16.85
CA VAL A 508 -14.67 8.23 -15.79
C VAL A 508 -15.21 6.92 -16.36
N ALA A 509 -15.89 6.96 -17.52
CA ALA A 509 -16.31 5.74 -18.19
C ALA A 509 -15.09 4.92 -18.67
N GLU A 510 -14.06 5.56 -19.21
CA GLU A 510 -12.82 4.89 -19.61
C GLU A 510 -12.08 4.29 -18.40
N GLN A 511 -12.00 5.01 -17.28
CA GLN A 511 -11.48 4.49 -16.01
C GLN A 511 -12.27 3.24 -15.55
N LEU A 512 -13.60 3.29 -15.64
CA LEU A 512 -14.46 2.18 -15.24
C LEU A 512 -14.25 0.94 -16.12
N GLU A 513 -14.05 1.10 -17.43
CA GLU A 513 -13.79 -0.05 -18.30
C GLU A 513 -12.49 -0.77 -17.92
N VAL A 514 -11.44 -0.03 -17.56
CA VAL A 514 -10.20 -0.63 -17.01
C VAL A 514 -10.47 -1.36 -15.71
N LEU A 515 -11.20 -0.74 -14.77
CA LEU A 515 -11.51 -1.38 -13.49
C LEU A 515 -12.37 -2.64 -13.68
N LYS A 516 -13.34 -2.63 -14.59
CA LYS A 516 -14.12 -3.83 -14.96
C LYS A 516 -13.24 -4.91 -15.55
N GLN A 517 -12.31 -4.58 -16.43
CA GLN A 517 -11.38 -5.53 -17.03
C GLN A 517 -10.41 -6.13 -16.01
N GLU A 518 -9.90 -5.33 -15.07
CA GLU A 518 -8.88 -5.77 -14.12
C GLU A 518 -9.46 -6.48 -12.89
N THR A 519 -10.73 -6.22 -12.56
CA THR A 519 -11.36 -6.72 -11.34
C THR A 519 -12.58 -7.60 -11.57
N GLY A 520 -13.20 -7.52 -12.75
CA GLY A 520 -14.45 -8.19 -13.06
C GLY A 520 -15.67 -7.61 -12.34
N ILE A 521 -15.58 -6.41 -11.74
CA ILE A 521 -16.75 -5.75 -11.15
C ILE A 521 -17.87 -5.58 -12.17
N THR A 522 -19.10 -5.65 -11.71
CA THR A 522 -20.30 -5.43 -12.52
C THR A 522 -21.01 -4.15 -12.11
N ASP A 523 -21.94 -3.67 -12.94
CA ASP A 523 -22.74 -2.48 -12.59
C ASP A 523 -23.55 -2.63 -11.30
N ALA A 524 -23.84 -3.87 -10.88
CA ALA A 524 -24.50 -4.16 -9.59
C ALA A 524 -23.60 -3.90 -8.37
N GLU A 525 -22.29 -3.76 -8.58
CA GLU A 525 -21.28 -3.53 -7.54
C GLU A 525 -20.77 -2.08 -7.57
N ILE A 526 -21.47 -1.17 -8.26
CA ILE A 526 -21.11 0.24 -8.40
C ILE A 526 -22.12 1.13 -7.69
N ILE A 527 -21.61 2.01 -6.83
CA ILE A 527 -22.35 3.11 -6.20
C ILE A 527 -22.06 4.37 -6.99
N ARG A 528 -23.06 4.88 -7.72
CA ARG A 528 -22.93 6.14 -8.48
C ARG A 528 -23.02 7.34 -7.55
N ILE A 529 -21.99 8.17 -7.55
CA ILE A 529 -21.81 9.31 -6.66
C ILE A 529 -21.83 10.62 -7.47
N PRO A 530 -22.95 11.37 -7.44
CA PRO A 530 -23.18 12.48 -8.35
C PRO A 530 -22.49 13.77 -7.90
N PHE A 531 -21.57 14.25 -8.73
CA PHE A 531 -21.14 15.64 -8.74
C PHE A 531 -20.67 16.08 -10.14
N LEU A 532 -20.79 17.38 -10.43
CA LEU A 532 -20.38 17.99 -11.70
C LEU A 532 -18.91 18.41 -11.65
N HIS A 533 -18.37 18.74 -12.83
CA HIS A 533 -17.01 19.25 -13.00
C HIS A 533 -17.02 20.61 -13.70
N GLN A 534 -15.95 21.38 -13.49
CA GLN A 534 -15.71 22.67 -14.13
C GLN A 534 -14.25 22.80 -14.61
N PRO A 535 -13.99 23.57 -15.68
CA PRO A 535 -12.65 23.70 -16.21
C PRO A 535 -11.80 24.60 -15.30
N ALA A 536 -10.58 24.16 -15.00
CA ALA A 536 -9.58 24.93 -14.27
C ALA A 536 -8.19 24.72 -14.90
N GLN A 537 -7.55 25.80 -15.34
CA GLN A 537 -6.19 25.78 -15.89
C GLN A 537 -5.98 24.79 -17.07
N GLY A 538 -7.03 24.50 -17.83
CA GLY A 538 -7.00 23.54 -18.94
C GLY A 538 -7.25 22.08 -18.53
N TYR A 539 -7.54 21.83 -17.26
CA TYR A 539 -7.89 20.55 -16.66
C TYR A 539 -9.29 20.64 -16.03
N SER A 540 -9.70 19.57 -15.36
CA SER A 540 -10.97 19.43 -14.66
C SER A 540 -10.80 19.49 -13.14
N VAL A 541 -11.76 20.11 -12.46
CA VAL A 541 -11.93 20.04 -11.00
C VAL A 541 -13.41 19.86 -10.66
N ALA A 542 -13.69 19.36 -9.46
CA ALA A 542 -15.06 19.23 -8.97
C ALA A 542 -15.75 20.60 -8.87
N TYR A 543 -16.99 20.72 -9.37
CA TYR A 543 -17.77 21.96 -9.35
C TYR A 543 -18.46 22.21 -7.99
N GLN A 544 -19.12 21.17 -7.48
CA GLN A 544 -19.48 21.04 -6.07
C GLN A 544 -18.49 20.08 -5.40
N PRO A 545 -18.39 20.05 -4.06
CA PRO A 545 -17.52 19.12 -3.36
C PRO A 545 -17.62 17.69 -3.89
N GLY A 546 -16.46 17.14 -4.28
CA GLY A 546 -16.32 15.82 -4.89
C GLY A 546 -16.65 14.71 -3.90
N THR A 547 -17.93 14.37 -3.79
CA THR A 547 -18.45 13.48 -2.73
C THR A 547 -17.90 12.06 -2.74
N VAL A 548 -17.25 11.63 -3.83
CA VAL A 548 -16.53 10.35 -3.89
C VAL A 548 -15.23 10.36 -3.08
N ASN A 549 -14.58 11.54 -2.96
CA ASN A 549 -13.37 11.79 -2.19
C ASN A 549 -13.72 11.98 -0.70
N GLY A 550 -14.40 10.97 -0.17
CA GLY A 550 -14.81 10.84 1.23
C GLY A 550 -13.99 9.79 1.96
N ILE A 551 -14.10 9.76 3.29
CA ILE A 551 -13.38 8.82 4.14
C ILE A 551 -14.26 7.62 4.53
N TYR A 552 -13.78 6.40 4.28
CA TYR A 552 -14.43 5.18 4.75
C TYR A 552 -13.98 4.83 6.18
N LEU A 553 -14.84 5.13 7.15
CA LEU A 553 -14.53 5.08 8.59
C LEU A 553 -14.82 3.72 9.22
N SER A 554 -15.86 3.04 8.77
CA SER A 554 -16.21 1.69 9.24
C SER A 554 -17.10 0.97 8.22
N ASP A 555 -17.35 -0.31 8.45
CA ASP A 555 -18.35 -1.13 7.73
C ASP A 555 -19.76 -0.55 7.67
N THR A 556 -20.02 0.49 8.46
CA THR A 556 -21.35 1.12 8.56
C THR A 556 -21.32 2.63 8.39
N VAL A 557 -20.16 3.27 8.15
CA VAL A 557 -20.07 4.74 8.06
C VAL A 557 -19.09 5.19 6.98
N PHE A 558 -19.60 6.02 6.07
CA PHE A 558 -18.82 6.77 5.08
C PHE A 558 -18.97 8.28 5.34
N GLY A 559 -17.85 9.00 5.31
CA GLY A 559 -17.79 10.44 5.56
C GLY A 559 -17.42 11.23 4.31
N PRO A 560 -18.38 11.55 3.42
CA PRO A 560 -18.13 12.40 2.25
C PRO A 560 -18.08 13.88 2.63
N PRO A 561 -17.48 14.74 1.78
CA PRO A 561 -17.67 16.18 1.90
C PRO A 561 -19.14 16.57 1.79
N LYS A 562 -19.53 17.66 2.43
CA LYS A 562 -20.88 18.22 2.30
C LYS A 562 -21.05 18.87 0.90
N PRO A 563 -22.04 18.45 0.08
CA PRO A 563 -22.12 18.89 -1.33
C PRO A 563 -22.62 20.32 -1.52
N HIS A 564 -23.33 20.90 -0.54
CA HIS A 564 -23.91 22.26 -0.64
C HIS A 564 -24.78 22.49 -1.90
N GLY A 565 -25.57 21.48 -2.25
CA GLY A 565 -26.51 21.49 -3.35
C GLY A 565 -27.78 22.30 -3.11
N PRO A 566 -28.76 22.18 -4.01
CA PRO A 566 -30.03 22.90 -3.89
C PRO A 566 -30.90 22.24 -2.82
N ASN A 567 -31.35 23.04 -1.84
CA ASN A 567 -32.29 22.58 -0.82
C ASN A 567 -33.73 22.69 -1.35
N ILE A 568 -34.37 21.55 -1.57
CA ILE A 568 -35.76 21.45 -2.06
C ILE A 568 -36.58 20.73 -1.00
N ASN A 569 -37.67 21.37 -0.55
CA ASN A 569 -38.54 20.85 0.52
C ASN A 569 -37.82 20.53 1.84
N GLY A 570 -36.76 21.29 2.17
CA GLY A 570 -36.01 21.15 3.42
C GLY A 570 -34.81 20.20 3.33
N GLN A 571 -34.57 19.57 2.17
CA GLN A 571 -33.50 18.59 1.98
C GLN A 571 -32.59 18.96 0.80
N ASP A 572 -31.28 18.84 0.98
CA ASP A 572 -30.32 18.88 -0.12
C ASP A 572 -30.46 17.60 -0.96
N ILE A 573 -30.69 17.75 -2.26
CA ILE A 573 -30.97 16.60 -3.14
C ILE A 573 -29.77 15.68 -3.35
N PHE A 574 -28.54 16.20 -3.27
CA PHE A 574 -27.32 15.38 -3.40
C PHE A 574 -27.05 14.64 -2.09
N GLU A 575 -27.27 15.28 -0.94
CA GLU A 575 -27.21 14.58 0.35
C GLU A 575 -28.25 13.44 0.41
N ALA A 576 -29.47 13.70 -0.06
CA ALA A 576 -30.54 12.69 -0.13
C ALA A 576 -30.17 11.50 -1.01
N GLN A 577 -29.61 11.77 -2.21
CA GLN A 577 -29.20 10.72 -3.13
C GLN A 577 -28.07 9.87 -2.53
N LEU A 578 -27.07 10.49 -1.91
CA LEU A 578 -25.95 9.76 -1.28
C LEU A 578 -26.45 8.84 -0.17
N VAL A 579 -27.31 9.33 0.71
CA VAL A 579 -27.91 8.50 1.76
C VAL A 579 -28.64 7.30 1.18
N GLU A 580 -29.45 7.48 0.12
CA GLU A 580 -30.18 6.36 -0.49
C GLU A 580 -29.26 5.41 -1.27
N ALA A 581 -28.19 5.91 -1.90
CA ALA A 581 -27.24 5.09 -2.64
C ALA A 581 -26.42 4.16 -1.74
N PHE A 582 -26.06 4.61 -0.53
CA PHE A 582 -25.28 3.83 0.43
C PHE A 582 -26.12 2.91 1.33
N LYS A 583 -27.41 3.19 1.49
CA LYS A 583 -28.33 2.43 2.34
C LYS A 583 -28.46 0.93 2.01
N PRO A 584 -28.49 0.47 0.74
CA PRO A 584 -28.48 -0.96 0.41
C PRO A 584 -27.26 -1.71 0.94
N TYR A 585 -26.16 -1.00 1.19
CA TYR A 585 -24.91 -1.53 1.70
C TYR A 585 -24.82 -1.47 3.23
N GLY A 586 -25.86 -0.97 3.91
CA GLY A 586 -25.86 -0.80 5.37
C GLY A 586 -24.96 0.34 5.86
N ILE A 587 -24.59 1.26 4.97
CA ILE A 587 -23.67 2.35 5.27
C ILE A 587 -24.47 3.63 5.55
N THR A 588 -24.18 4.26 6.68
CA THR A 588 -24.64 5.58 7.08
C THR A 588 -23.70 6.64 6.52
N VAL A 589 -24.26 7.70 5.96
CA VAL A 589 -23.48 8.84 5.44
C VAL A 589 -23.39 9.92 6.52
N SER A 590 -22.16 10.33 6.86
CA SER A 590 -21.88 11.43 7.82
C SER A 590 -21.12 12.56 7.12
N PHE A 591 -21.84 13.56 6.62
CA PHE A 591 -21.26 14.66 5.85
C PHE A 591 -20.29 15.50 6.68
N ILE A 592 -19.16 15.87 6.07
CA ILE A 592 -18.10 16.67 6.68
C ILE A 592 -17.95 18.01 5.95
N GLU A 593 -18.05 19.12 6.68
CA GLU A 593 -17.79 20.45 6.11
C GLU A 593 -16.32 20.64 5.76
N ASN A 594 -16.04 20.94 4.50
CA ASN A 594 -14.68 21.10 4.01
C ASN A 594 -14.52 22.26 3.00
N TRP A 595 -15.56 23.07 2.74
CA TRP A 595 -15.60 24.03 1.62
C TRP A 595 -14.38 24.97 1.61
N ASN A 596 -14.11 25.58 2.76
CA ASN A 596 -13.16 26.68 2.88
C ASN A 596 -11.70 26.21 2.95
N LEU A 597 -11.39 25.09 3.60
CA LEU A 597 -10.00 24.66 3.69
C LEU A 597 -9.62 23.76 2.52
N TYR A 598 -10.55 22.94 2.05
CA TYR A 598 -10.26 21.86 1.11
C TYR A 598 -10.90 22.12 -0.26
N HIS A 599 -12.23 22.14 -0.38
CA HIS A 599 -12.90 22.13 -1.70
C HIS A 599 -12.45 23.28 -2.63
N ARG A 600 -12.42 24.53 -2.14
CA ARG A 600 -11.95 25.68 -2.96
C ARG A 600 -10.45 25.66 -3.29
N ASN A 601 -9.72 24.70 -2.73
CA ASN A 601 -8.32 24.39 -3.02
C ASN A 601 -8.18 23.06 -3.77
N ASP A 602 -9.24 22.63 -4.45
CA ASP A 602 -9.25 21.50 -5.38
C ASP A 602 -9.00 20.13 -4.70
N GLY A 603 -9.44 19.95 -3.44
CA GLY A 603 -9.40 18.64 -2.78
C GLY A 603 -10.48 18.49 -1.71
N GLU A 604 -10.73 17.27 -1.24
CA GLU A 604 -11.89 17.00 -0.38
C GLU A 604 -11.53 16.36 0.98
N VAL A 605 -12.46 15.59 1.55
CA VAL A 605 -12.30 15.00 2.89
C VAL A 605 -11.21 13.95 2.90
N HIS A 606 -11.16 13.09 1.87
CA HIS A 606 -10.14 12.07 1.76
C HIS A 606 -8.75 12.73 1.64
N CYS A 607 -8.57 13.67 0.72
CA CYS A 607 -7.30 14.43 0.58
C CYS A 607 -6.84 15.08 1.90
N GLY A 608 -7.79 15.55 2.72
CA GLY A 608 -7.53 16.22 3.99
C GLY A 608 -7.27 15.31 5.19
N SER A 609 -7.44 14.00 5.05
CA SER A 609 -7.31 13.01 6.12
C SER A 609 -6.44 11.82 5.70
N ASN A 610 -6.17 10.89 6.61
CA ASN A 610 -5.51 9.61 6.28
C ASN A 610 -5.93 8.56 7.33
N THR A 611 -5.76 7.27 7.05
CA THR A 611 -6.22 6.18 7.91
C THR A 611 -5.20 5.06 8.06
N THR A 612 -4.73 4.82 9.29
CA THR A 612 -4.12 3.54 9.67
C THR A 612 -5.24 2.53 9.92
N ARG A 613 -5.15 1.35 9.29
CA ARG A 613 -6.11 0.25 9.45
C ARG A 613 -5.48 -0.95 10.16
N VAL A 614 -6.31 -1.74 10.84
CA VAL A 614 -5.89 -2.96 11.54
C VAL A 614 -5.40 -4.00 10.53
N VAL A 615 -4.30 -4.69 10.85
CA VAL A 615 -3.82 -5.83 10.06
C VAL A 615 -4.67 -7.05 10.43
N PRO A 616 -5.31 -7.72 9.45
CA PRO A 616 -6.14 -8.88 9.75
C PRO A 616 -5.26 -10.06 10.16
N GLU A 617 -5.59 -10.72 11.28
CA GLU A 617 -4.94 -11.99 11.67
C GLU A 617 -5.25 -13.13 10.70
N ALA A 618 -6.40 -13.07 10.02
CA ALA A 618 -6.82 -14.08 9.06
C ALA A 618 -6.23 -13.80 7.67
N ASN A 619 -5.80 -14.87 6.99
CA ASN A 619 -5.15 -14.84 5.67
C ASN A 619 -3.87 -13.98 5.67
N PRO A 620 -2.86 -14.32 6.48
CA PRO A 620 -1.55 -13.69 6.36
C PRO A 620 -1.04 -13.78 4.91
N TRP A 621 -0.23 -12.81 4.49
CA TRP A 621 0.16 -12.65 3.09
C TRP A 621 0.85 -13.86 2.47
N TRP A 622 1.46 -14.71 3.30
CA TRP A 622 2.19 -15.90 2.91
C TRP A 622 1.31 -17.13 2.66
N GLU A 623 0.01 -17.10 2.98
CA GLU A 623 -0.93 -18.19 2.65
C GLU A 623 -1.47 -18.10 1.21
N GLY A 624 -1.29 -16.95 0.55
CA GLY A 624 -1.67 -16.71 -0.83
C GLY A 624 -0.56 -16.98 -1.83
N ALA A 625 -0.91 -17.22 -3.09
CA ALA A 625 0.07 -17.14 -4.18
C ALA A 625 0.50 -15.68 -4.39
N LEU A 626 1.81 -15.42 -4.32
CA LEU A 626 2.43 -14.11 -4.56
C LEU A 626 2.73 -13.87 -6.04
#